data_AF-A0A7L4P9A3-F1
#
_entry.id   AF-A0A7L4P9A3-F1
#
_cell.length_a   1.000
_cell.length_b   1.000
_cell.length_c   1.000
_cell.angle_alpha   90.00
_cell.angle_beta   90.00
_cell.angle_gamma   90.00
#
_symmetry.space_group_name_H-M   'P 1'
#
loop_
_entity.id
_entity.type
_entity.pdbx_description
1 polymer ?
#
loop_
_entity_poly.entity_id
_entity_poly.type
_entity_poly.pdbx_seq_one_letter_code
_entity_poly.pdbx_strand_id
1 'polypeptide(L)'
;MIAVRDFLIFASLAFIAVAFIASLFPVREGVTPITQCSDCAFKLTGPYSIVQYGNYAAVQLGARQVARYGWAYVDGRPLRPGDVASCYPQPMYLWVIGGIAYVSCAGGEPIVGVSYAVSYTPPLLHPAEFLKLEITYHHGYPHGCRNNVHVTWGSTSADFCSSSNPGYAILWIDLTTGQRVREPPGVTCNPAAPTSVERYSSGSVSDLNVEQAGNKVSFNGNGYVAQYGFAASVRNLRLTVYVLDTWAIDWGQGADVYFYLCS
;
A
#
# COMPACT_ATOMS: atom_id res chain seq x y z
N MET A 1 30.51 -39.11 53.05
CA MET A 1 31.13 -38.03 52.25
C MET A 1 31.60 -38.44 50.85
N ILE A 2 31.80 -39.74 50.57
CA ILE A 2 32.25 -40.20 49.23
C ILE A 2 31.12 -40.16 48.18
N ALA A 3 29.91 -40.63 48.50
CA ALA A 3 28.81 -40.73 47.53
C ALA A 3 28.35 -39.39 46.92
N VAL A 4 28.34 -38.31 47.71
CA VAL A 4 27.93 -36.97 47.22
C VAL A 4 29.00 -36.38 46.30
N ARG A 5 30.27 -36.54 46.66
CA ARG A 5 31.39 -36.07 45.84
C ARG A 5 31.40 -36.77 44.48
N ASP A 6 31.22 -38.08 44.48
CA ASP A 6 31.26 -38.86 43.25
C ASP A 6 30.06 -38.53 42.34
N PHE A 7 28.87 -38.31 42.93
CA PHE A 7 27.69 -37.87 42.18
C PHE A 7 27.89 -36.50 41.50
N LEU A 8 28.53 -35.55 42.19
CA LEU A 8 28.85 -34.23 41.61
C LEU A 8 29.87 -34.32 40.48
N ILE A 9 30.85 -35.21 40.60
CA ILE A 9 31.85 -35.44 39.54
C ILE A 9 31.19 -36.06 38.30
N PHE A 10 30.35 -37.08 38.47
CA PHE A 10 29.62 -37.70 37.35
C PHE A 10 28.63 -36.74 36.70
N ALA A 11 27.91 -35.92 37.49
CA ALA A 11 27.00 -34.91 36.95
C ALA A 11 27.75 -33.85 36.14
N SER A 12 28.92 -33.42 36.62
CA SER A 12 29.77 -32.45 35.94
C SER A 12 30.34 -33.02 34.63
N LEU A 13 30.80 -34.26 34.64
CA LEU A 13 31.26 -34.98 33.44
C LEU A 13 30.13 -35.17 32.42
N ALA A 14 28.92 -35.50 32.87
CA ALA A 14 27.75 -35.61 32.00
C ALA A 14 27.38 -34.27 31.35
N PHE A 15 27.44 -33.16 32.10
CA PHE A 15 27.20 -31.82 31.55
C PHE A 15 28.24 -31.42 30.51
N ILE A 16 29.51 -31.71 30.76
CA ILE A 16 30.59 -31.45 29.80
C ILE A 16 30.38 -32.28 28.54
N ALA A 17 30.04 -33.57 28.68
CA ALA A 17 29.75 -34.44 27.54
C ALA A 17 28.56 -33.93 26.71
N VAL A 18 27.48 -33.50 27.35
CA VAL A 18 26.32 -32.91 26.65
C VAL A 18 26.70 -31.62 25.94
N ALA A 19 27.46 -30.73 26.57
CA ALA A 19 27.94 -29.50 25.95
C ALA A 19 28.84 -29.77 24.74
N PHE A 20 29.71 -30.78 24.83
CA PHE A 20 30.62 -31.19 23.76
C PHE A 20 29.88 -31.87 22.60
N ILE A 21 28.88 -32.71 22.90
CA ILE A 21 28.01 -33.30 21.88
C ILE A 21 27.17 -32.20 21.20
N ALA A 22 26.63 -31.26 21.97
CA ALA A 22 25.87 -30.12 21.44
C ALA A 22 26.72 -29.15 20.59
N SER A 23 28.04 -29.06 20.82
CA SER A 23 28.94 -28.27 19.96
C SER A 23 29.36 -29.01 18.70
N LEU A 24 29.36 -30.34 18.70
CA LEU A 24 29.65 -31.18 17.53
C LEU A 24 28.48 -31.28 16.55
N PHE A 25 27.25 -31.08 17.01
CA PHE A 25 26.12 -30.82 16.14
C PHE A 25 26.10 -29.32 15.85
N PRO A 26 26.48 -28.84 14.65
CA PRO A 26 26.25 -27.44 14.31
C PRO A 26 24.78 -27.16 14.60
N VAL A 27 24.51 -26.11 15.40
CA VAL A 27 23.18 -25.50 15.49
C VAL A 27 22.68 -25.54 14.07
N ARG A 28 21.64 -26.36 13.82
CA ARG A 28 21.17 -26.65 12.48
C ARG A 28 21.16 -25.33 11.72
N GLU A 29 21.56 -25.33 10.45
CA GLU A 29 21.15 -24.30 9.48
C GLU A 29 19.61 -24.34 9.36
N GLY A 30 18.94 -24.09 10.48
CA GLY A 30 17.53 -23.96 10.63
C GLY A 30 17.24 -22.50 10.40
N VAL A 31 16.08 -22.27 9.79
CA VAL A 31 15.44 -20.99 9.51
C VAL A 31 15.74 -19.99 10.62
N THR A 32 16.82 -19.22 10.46
CA THR A 32 17.06 -18.08 11.34
C THR A 32 15.95 -17.09 11.07
N PRO A 33 15.22 -16.63 12.10
CA PRO A 33 14.25 -15.58 11.89
C PRO A 33 14.99 -14.39 11.31
N ILE A 34 14.61 -13.98 10.10
CA ILE A 34 15.13 -12.77 9.49
C ILE A 34 14.62 -11.63 10.36
N THR A 35 15.50 -11.04 11.18
CA THR A 35 15.17 -9.86 11.96
C THR A 35 14.90 -8.70 10.99
N GLN A 36 13.86 -7.91 11.26
CA GLN A 36 13.65 -6.67 10.53
C GLN A 36 14.81 -5.72 10.88
N CYS A 37 15.62 -5.41 9.88
CA CYS A 37 16.78 -4.53 9.98
C CYS A 37 16.73 -3.55 8.82
N SER A 38 17.21 -2.32 9.06
CA SER A 38 17.43 -1.33 8.01
C SER A 38 18.66 -1.68 7.19
N ASP A 39 19.70 -2.19 7.84
CA ASP A 39 21.01 -2.47 7.25
C ASP A 39 21.56 -3.78 7.78
N CYS A 40 21.65 -4.80 6.93
CA CYS A 40 22.03 -6.16 7.32
C CYS A 40 22.31 -7.02 6.09
N ALA A 41 23.04 -8.13 6.29
CA ALA A 41 23.29 -9.12 5.26
C ALA A 41 22.97 -10.52 5.78
N PHE A 42 22.32 -11.32 4.94
CA PHE A 42 21.91 -12.69 5.24
C PHE A 42 22.32 -13.64 4.13
N LYS A 43 22.68 -14.87 4.52
CA LYS A 43 22.74 -16.02 3.62
C LYS A 43 21.61 -16.96 4.00
N LEU A 44 20.64 -17.11 3.12
CA LEU A 44 19.44 -17.91 3.34
C LEU A 44 19.59 -19.24 2.59
N THR A 45 19.69 -20.34 3.34
CA THR A 45 19.77 -21.71 2.79
C THR A 45 18.41 -22.39 2.89
N GLY A 46 17.84 -22.81 1.75
CA GLY A 46 16.53 -23.47 1.69
C GLY A 46 15.60 -22.85 0.64
N PRO A 47 14.30 -23.24 0.64
CA PRO A 47 13.33 -22.81 -0.36
C PRO A 47 12.79 -21.40 -0.07
N TYR A 48 13.70 -20.45 0.12
CA TYR A 48 13.36 -19.05 0.27
C TYR A 48 13.01 -18.46 -1.10
N SER A 49 12.01 -17.58 -1.09
CA SER A 49 11.69 -16.71 -2.21
C SER A 49 11.57 -15.28 -1.72
N ILE A 50 11.79 -14.34 -2.63
CA ILE A 50 11.45 -12.95 -2.42
C ILE A 50 10.31 -12.59 -3.38
N VAL A 51 9.27 -11.98 -2.84
CA VAL A 51 8.06 -11.60 -3.57
C VAL A 51 7.89 -10.10 -3.47
N GLN A 52 7.73 -9.44 -4.61
CA GLN A 52 7.44 -8.02 -4.64
C GLN A 52 5.92 -7.82 -4.67
N TYR A 53 5.36 -7.26 -3.60
CA TYR A 53 3.99 -6.77 -3.55
C TYR A 53 3.94 -5.30 -3.99
N GLY A 54 2.74 -4.76 -4.21
CA GLY A 54 2.56 -3.41 -4.75
C GLY A 54 3.39 -2.31 -4.07
N ASN A 55 3.53 -2.38 -2.74
CA ASN A 55 4.24 -1.36 -1.94
C ASN A 55 5.29 -1.93 -0.97
N TYR A 56 5.63 -3.22 -1.02
CA TYR A 56 6.68 -3.82 -0.19
C TYR A 56 7.19 -5.11 -0.81
N ALA A 57 8.44 -5.45 -0.55
CA ALA A 57 8.96 -6.79 -0.81
C ALA A 57 8.86 -7.65 0.45
N ALA A 58 8.66 -8.95 0.29
CA ALA A 58 8.63 -9.88 1.38
C ALA A 58 9.49 -11.11 1.09
N VAL A 59 10.29 -11.49 2.08
CA VAL A 59 10.98 -12.78 2.03
C VAL A 59 10.02 -13.83 2.57
N GLN A 60 9.83 -14.89 1.80
CA GLN A 60 8.96 -16.01 2.11
C GLN A 60 9.76 -17.29 2.27
N LEU A 61 9.25 -18.17 3.13
CA LEU A 61 9.64 -19.56 3.24
C LEU A 61 8.38 -20.41 3.09
N GLY A 62 8.18 -20.99 1.90
CA GLY A 62 6.88 -21.56 1.53
C GLY A 62 5.78 -20.49 1.58
N ALA A 63 4.66 -20.78 2.25
CA ALA A 63 3.55 -19.82 2.41
C ALA A 63 3.77 -18.80 3.55
N ARG A 64 4.86 -18.92 4.32
CA ARG A 64 5.11 -18.07 5.49
C ARG A 64 5.97 -16.88 5.10
N GLN A 65 5.48 -15.68 5.38
CA GLN A 65 6.28 -14.47 5.32
C GLN A 65 7.21 -14.37 6.54
N VAL A 66 8.51 -14.19 6.30
CA VAL A 66 9.54 -14.14 7.36
C VAL A 66 10.16 -12.75 7.54
N ALA A 67 10.13 -11.89 6.52
CA ALA A 67 10.55 -10.48 6.62
C ALA A 67 9.86 -9.60 5.58
N ARG A 68 9.86 -8.28 5.81
CA ARG A 68 9.34 -7.26 4.90
C ARG A 68 10.37 -6.15 4.70
N TYR A 69 10.44 -5.67 3.47
CA TYR A 69 11.35 -4.60 3.02
C TYR A 69 10.58 -3.65 2.11
N GLY A 70 11.09 -2.44 1.91
CA GLY A 70 10.43 -1.45 1.05
C GLY A 70 10.36 -1.89 -0.41
N TRP A 71 11.42 -2.49 -0.93
CA TRP A 71 11.51 -3.00 -2.30
C TRP A 71 12.53 -4.13 -2.42
N ALA A 72 12.51 -4.86 -3.53
CA ALA A 72 13.48 -5.91 -3.84
C ALA A 72 14.15 -5.73 -5.20
N TYR A 73 15.44 -6.00 -5.24
CA TYR A 73 16.26 -6.13 -6.43
C TYR A 73 16.83 -7.54 -6.48
N VAL A 74 16.87 -8.15 -7.66
CA VAL A 74 17.50 -9.45 -7.89
C VAL A 74 18.53 -9.29 -8.99
N ASP A 75 19.78 -9.63 -8.68
CA ASP A 75 20.95 -9.46 -9.57
C ASP A 75 21.01 -8.05 -10.19
N GLY A 76 20.74 -7.04 -9.35
CA GLY A 76 20.77 -5.62 -9.72
C GLY A 76 19.51 -5.09 -10.41
N ARG A 77 18.51 -5.93 -10.70
CA ARG A 77 17.27 -5.52 -11.37
C ARG A 77 16.11 -5.41 -10.37
N PRO A 78 15.30 -4.34 -10.41
CA PRO A 78 14.14 -4.24 -9.54
C PRO A 78 13.10 -5.30 -9.91
N LEU A 79 12.52 -5.94 -8.90
CA LEU A 79 11.32 -6.75 -9.09
C LEU A 79 10.10 -5.86 -9.35
N ARG A 80 9.16 -6.34 -10.16
CA ARG A 80 7.85 -5.71 -10.39
C ARG A 80 6.82 -6.28 -9.41
N PRO A 81 5.73 -5.54 -9.10
CA PRO A 81 4.63 -6.10 -8.34
C PRO A 81 4.10 -7.40 -8.95
N GLY A 82 4.05 -8.46 -8.15
CA GLY A 82 3.68 -9.82 -8.56
C GLY A 82 4.87 -10.72 -8.89
N ASP A 83 6.07 -10.16 -9.08
CA ASP A 83 7.27 -10.96 -9.36
C ASP A 83 7.70 -11.76 -8.13
N VAL A 84 8.14 -12.99 -8.40
CA VAL A 84 8.69 -13.91 -7.42
C VAL A 84 10.06 -14.35 -7.91
N ALA A 85 11.06 -14.27 -7.04
CA ALA A 85 12.39 -14.80 -7.32
C ALA A 85 12.82 -15.79 -6.23
N SER A 86 13.46 -16.88 -6.65
CA SER A 86 14.07 -17.85 -5.75
C SER A 86 15.44 -18.24 -6.30
N CYS A 87 16.37 -18.51 -5.38
CA CYS A 87 17.69 -19.01 -5.72
C CYS A 87 17.78 -20.54 -5.63
N TYR A 88 16.71 -21.22 -5.18
CA TYR A 88 16.73 -22.67 -4.99
C TYR A 88 17.12 -23.40 -6.29
N PRO A 89 18.09 -24.34 -6.27
CA PRO A 89 18.69 -24.99 -5.08
C PRO A 89 19.88 -24.27 -4.43
N GLN A 90 20.34 -23.14 -4.98
CA GLN A 90 21.44 -22.35 -4.42
C GLN A 90 21.00 -21.50 -3.21
N PRO A 91 21.93 -21.09 -2.33
CA PRO A 91 21.65 -20.13 -1.27
C PRO A 91 21.22 -18.78 -1.86
N MET A 92 20.26 -18.13 -1.21
CA MET A 92 19.89 -16.75 -1.50
C MET A 92 20.71 -15.83 -0.62
N TYR A 93 21.54 -14.98 -1.23
CA TYR A 93 22.27 -13.94 -0.52
C TYR A 93 21.46 -12.65 -0.57
N LEU A 94 21.15 -12.10 0.60
CA LEU A 94 20.28 -10.95 0.77
C LEU A 94 21.04 -9.86 1.52
N TRP A 95 21.16 -8.69 0.92
CA TRP A 95 21.65 -7.48 1.56
C TRP A 95 20.51 -6.49 1.68
N VAL A 96 20.30 -5.97 2.87
CA VAL A 96 19.34 -4.92 3.14
C VAL A 96 20.11 -3.65 3.40
N ILE A 97 19.79 -2.59 2.67
CA ILE A 97 20.42 -1.28 2.79
C ILE A 97 19.30 -0.24 2.81
N GLY A 98 19.19 0.55 3.89
CA GLY A 98 18.10 1.50 4.07
C GLY A 98 16.70 0.87 3.99
N GLY A 99 16.56 -0.41 4.35
CA GLY A 99 15.30 -1.15 4.29
C GLY A 99 14.93 -1.68 2.89
N ILE A 100 15.83 -1.60 1.90
CA ILE A 100 15.65 -2.17 0.55
C ILE A 100 16.44 -3.47 0.43
N ALA A 101 15.80 -4.53 -0.07
CA ALA A 101 16.41 -5.83 -0.27
C ALA A 101 17.12 -5.93 -1.63
N TYR A 102 18.37 -6.37 -1.61
CA TYR A 102 19.15 -6.74 -2.78
C TYR A 102 19.52 -8.21 -2.69
N VAL A 103 19.13 -8.98 -3.68
CA VAL A 103 19.26 -10.43 -3.71
C VAL A 103 20.22 -10.85 -4.81
N SER A 104 21.09 -11.80 -4.50
CA SER A 104 21.88 -12.52 -5.50
C SER A 104 21.88 -14.01 -5.22
N CYS A 105 21.78 -14.80 -6.29
CA CYS A 105 21.95 -16.27 -6.24
C CYS A 105 23.40 -16.70 -6.49
N ALA A 106 24.26 -15.79 -6.94
CA ALA A 106 25.68 -16.05 -7.21
C ALA A 106 26.60 -15.67 -6.03
N GLY A 107 26.05 -15.06 -4.97
CA GLY A 107 26.81 -14.64 -3.79
C GLY A 107 27.66 -13.37 -3.98
N GLY A 108 27.53 -12.70 -5.12
CA GLY A 108 28.14 -11.39 -5.34
C GLY A 108 27.43 -10.31 -4.53
N GLU A 109 28.21 -9.48 -3.82
CA GLU A 109 27.68 -8.30 -3.12
C GLU A 109 26.96 -7.38 -4.12
N PRO A 110 25.83 -6.74 -3.72
CA PRO A 110 25.12 -5.84 -4.61
C PRO A 110 26.01 -4.69 -5.03
N ILE A 111 26.08 -4.46 -6.33
CA ILE A 111 26.73 -3.28 -6.88
C ILE A 111 25.76 -2.10 -6.70
N VAL A 112 25.86 -1.43 -5.56
CA VAL A 112 25.09 -0.22 -5.25
C VAL A 112 25.72 0.96 -6.00
N GLY A 113 24.93 1.68 -6.80
CA GLY A 113 25.37 2.88 -7.50
C GLY A 113 25.62 2.74 -9.01
N VAL A 114 25.29 1.60 -9.62
CA VAL A 114 25.23 1.51 -11.09
C VAL A 114 23.86 1.98 -11.56
N SER A 115 23.83 3.06 -12.33
CA SER A 115 22.63 3.46 -13.07
C SER A 115 22.41 2.46 -14.20
N TYR A 116 21.43 1.56 -14.05
CA TYR A 116 20.89 0.88 -15.22
C TYR A 116 20.04 1.89 -15.99
N ALA A 117 20.40 2.15 -17.24
CA ALA A 117 19.46 2.71 -18.20
C ALA A 117 18.37 1.65 -18.41
N VAL A 118 17.35 1.67 -17.55
CA VAL A 118 16.13 0.92 -17.79
C VAL A 118 15.50 1.57 -19.02
N SER A 119 15.72 0.99 -20.20
CA SER A 119 14.88 1.29 -21.35
C SER A 119 13.52 0.66 -21.07
N TYR A 120 12.70 1.40 -20.34
CA TYR A 120 11.27 1.17 -20.34
C TYR A 120 10.82 1.51 -21.75
N THR A 121 10.54 0.50 -22.56
CA THR A 121 9.62 0.68 -23.68
C THR A 121 8.24 0.67 -23.05
N PRO A 122 7.60 1.83 -22.79
CA PRO A 122 6.20 1.83 -22.39
C PRO A 122 5.44 0.99 -23.41
N PRO A 123 4.47 0.15 -23.00
CA PRO A 123 3.47 -0.31 -23.94
C PRO A 123 2.91 0.92 -24.67
N LEU A 124 2.62 0.79 -25.96
CA LEU A 124 2.10 1.87 -26.84
C LEU A 124 1.25 2.86 -26.03
N LEU A 125 1.80 4.06 -25.85
CA LEU A 125 1.15 5.18 -25.17
C LEU A 125 -0.23 5.37 -25.80
N HIS A 126 -1.26 4.89 -25.11
CA HIS A 126 -2.39 5.79 -24.95
C HIS A 126 -1.81 6.99 -24.18
N PRO A 127 -1.99 8.23 -24.64
CA PRO A 127 -1.60 9.38 -23.82
C PRO A 127 -2.19 9.14 -22.43
N ALA A 128 -1.35 9.19 -21.39
CA ALA A 128 -1.79 8.86 -20.04
C ALA A 128 -2.95 9.77 -19.68
N GLU A 129 -4.17 9.22 -19.64
CA GLU A 129 -5.35 9.98 -19.31
C GLU A 129 -5.50 9.98 -17.78
N PHE A 130 -5.58 11.16 -17.20
CA PHE A 130 -5.83 11.35 -15.78
C PHE A 130 -7.23 11.91 -15.56
N LEU A 131 -7.87 11.46 -14.49
CA LEU A 131 -9.04 12.12 -13.95
C LEU A 131 -8.60 13.01 -12.79
N LYS A 132 -8.83 14.32 -12.96
CA LYS A 132 -8.70 15.30 -11.88
C LYS A 132 -10.09 15.63 -11.33
N LEU A 133 -10.24 15.50 -10.02
CA LEU A 133 -11.40 16.02 -9.29
C LEU A 133 -10.97 17.23 -8.48
N GLU A 134 -11.68 18.33 -8.63
CA GLU A 134 -11.63 19.46 -7.69
C GLU A 134 -12.87 19.41 -6.82
N ILE A 135 -12.67 19.26 -5.51
CA ILE A 135 -13.72 18.99 -4.55
C ILE A 135 -13.78 20.17 -3.60
N THR A 136 -14.91 20.87 -3.60
CA THR A 136 -15.26 21.86 -2.59
C THR A 136 -16.35 21.26 -1.70
N TYR A 137 -16.08 21.11 -0.42
CA TYR A 137 -17.01 20.44 0.49
C TYR A 137 -17.46 21.34 1.63
N HIS A 138 -18.73 21.18 1.98
CA HIS A 138 -19.45 22.01 2.92
C HIS A 138 -19.73 21.17 4.15
N HIS A 139 -19.23 21.62 5.30
CA HIS A 139 -19.44 20.92 6.56
C HIS A 139 -20.73 21.42 7.24
N GLY A 140 -21.52 20.47 7.73
CA GLY A 140 -22.49 20.73 8.78
C GLY A 140 -21.80 21.04 10.11
N TYR A 141 -22.48 21.78 10.98
CA TYR A 141 -22.01 22.05 12.34
C TYR A 141 -22.20 20.81 13.22
N PRO A 142 -21.24 20.40 14.07
CA PRO A 142 -20.00 21.10 14.46
C PRO A 142 -18.77 20.79 13.59
N HIS A 143 -17.93 21.80 13.36
CA HIS A 143 -16.76 21.76 12.47
C HIS A 143 -15.61 20.91 13.05
N GLY A 144 -15.44 19.70 12.53
CA GLY A 144 -14.25 18.88 12.78
C GLY A 144 -14.05 17.85 11.67
N CYS A 145 -12.88 17.20 11.63
CA CYS A 145 -12.53 16.10 10.70
C CYS A 145 -13.38 14.83 10.84
N ARG A 146 -14.58 14.95 11.40
CA ARG A 146 -15.54 13.86 11.58
C ARG A 146 -16.42 13.71 10.34
N ASN A 147 -16.69 14.82 9.65
CA ASN A 147 -17.54 14.88 8.48
C ASN A 147 -16.67 15.14 7.25
N ASN A 148 -16.15 14.07 6.66
CA ASN A 148 -15.18 14.12 5.57
C ASN A 148 -15.87 13.81 4.25
N VAL A 149 -15.29 14.29 3.16
CA VAL A 149 -15.63 13.77 1.83
C VAL A 149 -14.78 12.54 1.59
N HIS A 150 -15.47 11.48 1.21
CA HIS A 150 -14.91 10.20 0.84
C HIS A 150 -15.12 10.01 -0.66
N VAL A 151 -14.05 9.65 -1.35
CA VAL A 151 -14.10 9.24 -2.76
C VAL A 151 -13.63 7.81 -2.85
N THR A 152 -14.45 6.95 -3.43
CA THR A 152 -14.14 5.52 -3.62
C THR A 152 -14.24 5.17 -5.10
N TRP A 153 -13.34 4.32 -5.60
CA TRP A 153 -13.38 3.80 -6.96
C TRP A 153 -12.67 2.44 -7.01
N GLY A 154 -13.33 1.44 -7.59
CA GLY A 154 -12.85 0.06 -7.51
C GLY A 154 -12.60 -0.37 -6.06
N SER A 155 -11.37 -0.80 -5.76
CA SER A 155 -10.92 -1.16 -4.40
C SER A 155 -10.16 -0.05 -3.67
N THR A 156 -10.12 1.16 -4.23
CA THR A 156 -9.32 2.28 -3.74
C THR A 156 -10.22 3.38 -3.18
N SER A 157 -9.71 4.10 -2.19
CA SER A 157 -10.39 5.26 -1.61
C SER A 157 -9.45 6.41 -1.33
N ALA A 158 -10.00 7.61 -1.21
CA ALA A 158 -9.34 8.79 -0.71
C ALA A 158 -10.30 9.57 0.19
N ASP A 159 -9.81 9.95 1.36
CA ASP A 159 -10.57 10.67 2.38
C ASP A 159 -10.00 12.07 2.53
N PHE A 160 -10.88 13.07 2.61
CA PHE A 160 -10.52 14.48 2.69
C PHE A 160 -11.20 15.13 3.88
N CYS A 161 -10.38 15.71 4.76
CA CYS A 161 -10.83 16.56 5.86
C CYS A 161 -10.31 17.99 5.65
N SER A 162 -11.14 18.99 5.94
CA SER A 162 -10.68 20.34 6.27
C SER A 162 -11.25 20.79 7.60
N SER A 163 -10.55 21.70 8.29
CA SER A 163 -11.12 22.50 9.39
C SER A 163 -11.78 23.80 8.90
N SER A 164 -11.63 24.12 7.61
CA SER A 164 -12.27 25.26 6.95
C SER A 164 -13.65 24.89 6.39
N ASN A 165 -14.57 25.86 6.34
CA ASN A 165 -15.86 25.71 5.66
C ASN A 165 -16.05 26.90 4.68
N PRO A 166 -15.97 26.67 3.35
CA PRO A 166 -15.79 25.38 2.70
C PRO A 166 -14.37 24.81 2.84
N GLY A 167 -14.27 23.48 2.76
CA GLY A 167 -13.02 22.74 2.56
C GLY A 167 -12.71 22.56 1.08
N TYR A 168 -11.43 22.36 0.75
CA TYR A 168 -10.97 22.14 -0.63
C TYR A 168 -10.00 20.97 -0.71
N ALA A 169 -10.20 20.13 -1.72
CA ALA A 169 -9.31 19.02 -2.03
C ALA A 169 -9.18 18.83 -3.55
N ILE A 170 -8.03 18.31 -3.95
CA ILE A 170 -7.78 17.84 -5.32
C ILE A 170 -7.44 16.37 -5.26
N LEU A 171 -8.09 15.58 -6.13
CA LEU A 171 -7.76 14.18 -6.34
C LEU A 171 -7.33 13.96 -7.79
N TRP A 172 -6.22 13.25 -7.96
CA TRP A 172 -5.75 12.79 -9.27
C TRP A 172 -5.77 11.26 -9.31
N ILE A 173 -6.37 10.72 -10.36
CA ILE A 173 -6.46 9.28 -10.62
C ILE A 173 -5.90 9.02 -12.01
N ASP A 174 -4.97 8.09 -12.11
CA ASP A 174 -4.52 7.55 -13.39
C ASP A 174 -5.59 6.59 -13.91
N LEU A 175 -6.22 6.91 -15.05
CA LEU A 175 -7.32 6.11 -15.62
C LEU A 175 -6.84 4.77 -16.20
N THR A 176 -5.54 4.62 -16.44
CA THR A 176 -4.94 3.37 -16.93
C THR A 176 -4.76 2.38 -15.79
N THR A 177 -4.22 2.84 -14.66
CA THR A 177 -3.88 1.98 -13.51
C THR A 177 -4.96 1.95 -12.44
N GLY A 178 -5.89 2.91 -12.46
CA GLY A 178 -6.87 3.12 -11.40
C GLY A 178 -6.23 3.57 -10.09
N GLN A 179 -4.97 4.00 -10.08
CA GLN A 179 -4.28 4.40 -8.86
C GLN A 179 -4.39 5.90 -8.60
N ARG A 180 -4.40 6.26 -7.32
CA ARG A 180 -4.23 7.65 -6.89
C ARG A 180 -2.81 8.10 -7.21
N VAL A 181 -2.67 9.26 -7.84
CA VAL A 181 -1.37 9.86 -8.18
C VAL A 181 -1.25 11.28 -7.62
N ARG A 182 -0.04 11.83 -7.66
CA ARG A 182 0.17 13.28 -7.50
C ARG A 182 -0.12 13.97 -8.83
N GLU A 183 -0.31 15.29 -8.79
CA GLU A 183 -0.43 16.11 -10.01
C GLU A 183 0.72 15.81 -10.98
N PRO A 184 0.42 15.28 -12.18
CA PRO A 184 1.46 14.99 -13.15
C PRO A 184 2.00 16.28 -13.79
N PRO A 185 3.31 16.40 -14.04
CA PRO A 185 3.88 17.61 -14.61
C PRO A 185 3.47 17.77 -16.08
N GLY A 186 3.04 18.99 -16.46
CA GLY A 186 2.82 19.37 -17.86
C GLY A 186 1.52 18.85 -18.49
N VAL A 187 0.58 18.31 -17.70
CA VAL A 187 -0.72 17.86 -18.21
C VAL A 187 -1.67 19.03 -18.48
N THR A 188 -2.47 18.90 -19.53
CA THR A 188 -3.53 19.86 -19.85
C THR A 188 -4.88 19.24 -19.52
N CYS A 189 -5.69 19.93 -18.72
CA CYS A 189 -6.99 19.44 -18.27
C CYS A 189 -8.14 20.13 -19.01
N ASN A 190 -9.09 19.33 -19.49
CA ASN A 190 -10.34 19.80 -20.07
C ASN A 190 -11.53 19.39 -19.19
N PRO A 191 -12.54 20.26 -18.99
CA PRO A 191 -13.78 19.91 -18.31
C PRO A 191 -14.41 18.65 -18.91
N ALA A 192 -14.78 17.70 -18.06
CA ALA A 192 -15.36 16.42 -18.49
C ALA A 192 -16.64 16.12 -17.72
N ALA A 193 -17.79 16.17 -18.38
CA ALA A 193 -19.05 15.78 -17.78
C ALA A 193 -19.09 14.27 -17.51
N PRO A 194 -19.45 13.83 -16.29
CA PRO A 194 -19.77 12.44 -16.05
C PRO A 194 -20.89 11.95 -16.99
N THR A 195 -20.74 10.73 -17.50
CA THR A 195 -21.72 10.11 -18.41
C THR A 195 -22.94 9.57 -17.67
N SER A 196 -22.79 9.28 -16.39
CA SER A 196 -23.91 8.97 -15.50
C SER A 196 -23.65 9.57 -14.12
N VAL A 197 -24.73 9.98 -13.46
CA VAL A 197 -24.75 10.41 -12.07
C VAL A 197 -25.96 9.77 -11.41
N GLU A 198 -25.73 9.02 -10.34
CA GLU A 198 -26.74 8.30 -9.57
C GLU A 198 -26.64 8.73 -8.11
N ARG A 199 -27.79 8.88 -7.43
CA ARG A 199 -27.79 9.13 -5.98
C ARG A 199 -27.19 7.92 -5.26
N TYR A 200 -26.33 8.19 -4.29
CA TYR A 200 -25.78 7.18 -3.39
C TYR A 200 -26.20 7.51 -1.97
N SER A 201 -26.83 6.57 -1.29
CA SER A 201 -27.12 6.69 0.13
C SER A 201 -27.15 5.33 0.83
N SER A 202 -26.82 5.36 2.12
CA SER A 202 -26.94 4.26 3.05
C SER A 202 -27.26 4.82 4.44
N GLY A 203 -28.11 4.15 5.22
CA GLY A 203 -28.59 4.65 6.52
C GLY A 203 -29.80 5.58 6.39
N SER A 204 -30.04 6.41 7.41
CA SER A 204 -31.20 7.31 7.46
C SER A 204 -30.87 8.66 6.82
N VAL A 205 -31.44 8.94 5.64
CA VAL A 205 -31.21 10.16 4.86
C VAL A 205 -32.55 10.78 4.49
N SER A 206 -32.80 12.04 4.85
CA SER A 206 -34.09 12.69 4.62
C SER A 206 -34.15 13.49 3.32
N ASP A 207 -33.05 14.17 2.94
CA ASP A 207 -33.08 15.23 1.91
C ASP A 207 -31.87 15.23 0.98
N LEU A 208 -31.48 14.07 0.43
CA LEU A 208 -30.37 14.02 -0.53
C LEU A 208 -30.77 14.61 -1.90
N ASN A 209 -30.27 15.80 -2.19
CA ASN A 209 -30.28 16.38 -3.52
C ASN A 209 -28.96 16.13 -4.23
N VAL A 210 -29.02 15.74 -5.49
CA VAL A 210 -27.87 15.55 -6.37
C VAL A 210 -28.19 16.21 -7.70
N GLU A 211 -27.34 17.12 -8.13
CA GLU A 211 -27.51 17.91 -9.35
C GLU A 211 -26.24 17.86 -10.19
N GLN A 212 -26.40 17.69 -11.50
CA GLN A 212 -25.30 17.76 -12.46
C GLN A 212 -25.46 18.99 -13.35
N ALA A 213 -24.41 19.79 -13.47
CA ALA A 213 -24.32 20.94 -14.36
C ALA A 213 -22.99 20.89 -15.13
N GLY A 214 -23.03 20.33 -16.34
CA GLY A 214 -21.83 20.13 -17.15
C GLY A 214 -20.84 19.18 -16.48
N ASN A 215 -19.61 19.66 -16.21
CA ASN A 215 -18.57 18.92 -15.51
C ASN A 215 -18.65 19.05 -13.98
N LYS A 216 -19.66 19.72 -13.44
CA LYS A 216 -19.90 19.84 -12.01
C LYS A 216 -20.99 18.87 -11.57
N VAL A 217 -20.75 18.13 -10.49
CA VAL A 217 -21.80 17.43 -9.75
C VAL A 217 -21.82 17.96 -8.33
N SER A 218 -22.98 18.43 -7.90
CA SER A 218 -23.23 18.94 -6.56
C SER A 218 -24.13 17.96 -5.83
N PHE A 219 -23.86 17.73 -4.56
CA PHE A 219 -24.83 17.10 -3.67
C PHE A 219 -24.89 17.83 -2.34
N ASN A 220 -26.08 17.80 -1.75
CA ASN A 220 -26.35 18.29 -0.41
C ASN A 220 -27.41 17.40 0.21
N GLY A 221 -27.28 17.07 1.48
CA GLY A 221 -28.30 16.33 2.20
C GLY A 221 -28.14 16.43 3.72
N ASN A 222 -29.08 15.77 4.39
CA ASN A 222 -29.10 15.60 5.83
C ASN A 222 -29.16 14.10 6.12
N GLY A 223 -28.29 13.63 7.02
CA GLY A 223 -28.21 12.24 7.42
C GLY A 223 -28.33 12.05 8.92
N TYR A 224 -28.49 10.80 9.34
CA TYR A 224 -28.25 10.37 10.71
C TYR A 224 -27.68 8.95 10.67
N VAL A 225 -26.42 8.79 11.10
CA VAL A 225 -25.69 7.51 10.98
C VAL A 225 -25.79 7.00 9.53
N ALA A 226 -25.36 7.86 8.61
CA ALA A 226 -25.64 7.70 7.19
C ALA A 226 -24.42 8.03 6.33
N GLN A 227 -24.41 7.46 5.13
CA GLN A 227 -23.52 7.88 4.05
C GLN A 227 -24.40 8.41 2.93
N TYR A 228 -24.07 9.55 2.36
CA TYR A 228 -24.83 10.09 1.25
C TYR A 228 -23.99 10.95 0.31
N GLY A 229 -24.35 10.91 -0.96
CA GLY A 229 -23.69 11.63 -2.04
C GLY A 229 -24.13 11.08 -3.40
N PHE A 230 -23.17 10.80 -4.28
CA PHE A 230 -23.46 10.30 -5.60
C PHE A 230 -22.42 9.30 -6.10
N ALA A 231 -22.85 8.41 -7.00
CA ALA A 231 -21.97 7.64 -7.86
C ALA A 231 -21.94 8.29 -9.24
N ALA A 232 -20.76 8.42 -9.84
CA ALA A 232 -20.58 8.97 -11.17
C ALA A 232 -19.69 8.08 -12.03
N SER A 233 -19.99 8.01 -13.33
CA SER A 233 -19.14 7.34 -14.30
C SER A 233 -18.45 8.38 -15.19
N VAL A 234 -17.14 8.29 -15.31
CA VAL A 234 -16.32 9.11 -16.22
C VAL A 234 -15.44 8.15 -17.01
N ARG A 235 -15.62 8.12 -18.34
CA ARG A 235 -14.99 7.11 -19.20
C ARG A 235 -15.34 5.69 -18.71
N ASN A 236 -14.32 4.89 -18.42
CA ASN A 236 -14.38 3.53 -17.90
C ASN A 236 -14.31 3.45 -16.36
N LEU A 237 -14.21 4.60 -15.67
CA LEU A 237 -14.12 4.65 -14.21
C LEU A 237 -15.47 5.01 -13.60
N ARG A 238 -15.93 4.17 -12.67
CA ARG A 238 -17.05 4.49 -11.77
C ARG A 238 -16.49 4.81 -10.39
N LEU A 239 -16.90 5.96 -9.86
CA LEU A 239 -16.51 6.42 -8.53
C LEU A 239 -17.74 6.84 -7.73
N THR A 240 -17.62 6.78 -6.40
CA THR A 240 -18.64 7.26 -5.47
C THR A 240 -18.03 8.34 -4.60
N VAL A 241 -18.63 9.52 -4.61
CA VAL A 241 -18.31 10.63 -3.70
C VAL A 241 -19.42 10.73 -2.67
N TYR A 242 -19.07 10.69 -1.39
CA TYR A 242 -20.05 10.76 -0.31
C TYR A 242 -19.50 11.43 0.93
N VAL A 243 -20.38 11.94 1.78
CA VAL A 243 -20.08 12.31 3.16
C VAL A 243 -20.57 11.20 4.08
N LEU A 244 -19.88 11.04 5.19
CA LEU A 244 -20.26 10.13 6.26
C LEU A 244 -20.67 10.93 7.50
N ASP A 245 -21.91 10.73 7.93
CA ASP A 245 -22.50 11.31 9.13
C ASP A 245 -22.57 10.22 10.21
N THR A 246 -21.87 10.42 11.33
CA THR A 246 -21.65 9.37 12.34
C THR A 246 -22.56 9.45 13.57
N TRP A 247 -23.15 10.60 13.91
CA TRP A 247 -23.61 10.76 15.30
C TRP A 247 -24.73 11.75 15.58
N ALA A 248 -24.89 12.79 14.77
CA ALA A 248 -25.90 13.84 14.99
C ALA A 248 -26.45 14.26 13.62
N ILE A 249 -27.71 14.74 13.58
CA ILE A 249 -28.24 15.28 12.32
C ILE A 249 -27.42 16.52 11.98
N ASP A 250 -26.46 16.36 11.09
CA ASP A 250 -25.66 17.46 10.58
C ASP A 250 -26.33 18.00 9.33
N TRP A 251 -26.74 19.25 9.41
CA TRP A 251 -27.54 19.87 8.36
C TRP A 251 -26.64 20.46 7.28
N GLY A 252 -27.02 20.25 6.03
CA GLY A 252 -26.42 20.92 4.89
C GLY A 252 -25.03 20.41 4.51
N GLN A 253 -24.70 19.14 4.81
CA GLN A 253 -23.43 18.59 4.36
C GLN A 253 -23.50 18.26 2.87
N GLY A 254 -22.39 18.47 2.18
CA GLY A 254 -22.36 18.23 0.75
C GLY A 254 -21.02 18.51 0.14
N ALA A 255 -20.96 18.34 -1.18
CA ALA A 255 -19.82 18.77 -1.96
C ALA A 255 -20.21 19.17 -3.37
N ASP A 256 -19.45 20.12 -3.89
CA ASP A 256 -19.34 20.44 -5.29
C ASP A 256 -18.09 19.75 -5.84
N VAL A 257 -18.27 18.90 -6.85
CA VAL A 257 -17.18 18.14 -7.47
C VAL A 257 -17.10 18.51 -8.94
N TYR A 258 -15.95 19.07 -9.35
CA TYR A 258 -15.64 19.35 -10.74
C TYR A 258 -14.75 18.27 -11.32
N PHE A 259 -15.14 17.76 -12.48
CA PHE A 259 -14.48 16.67 -13.18
C PHE A 259 -13.68 17.21 -14.37
N TYR A 260 -12.44 16.78 -14.50
CA TYR A 260 -11.58 17.11 -15.64
C TYR A 260 -10.84 15.87 -16.13
N LEU A 261 -10.77 15.73 -17.45
CA LEU A 261 -9.89 14.77 -18.10
C LEU A 261 -8.61 15.49 -18.52
N CYS A 262 -7.47 14.95 -18.11
CA CYS A 262 -6.17 15.54 -18.36
C CYS A 262 -5.28 14.57 -19.14
N SER A 263 -4.46 15.11 -20.03
CA SER A 263 -3.48 14.37 -20.85
C SER A 263 -2.22 15.19 -21.08
#